data_AF-A0A0G1JQJ4-F1
#
_entry.id   AF-A0A0G1JQJ4-F1
#
_cell.length_a   1.000
_cell.length_b   1.000
_cell.length_c   1.000
_cell.angle_alpha   90.00
_cell.angle_beta   90.00
_cell.angle_gamma   90.00
#
_symmetry.space_group_name_H-M   'P 1'
#
loop_
_entity.id
_entity.type
_entity.pdbx_description
1 polymer ?
#
loop_
_entity_poly.entity_id
_entity_poly.type
_entity_poly.pdbx_seq_one_letter_code
_entity_poly.pdbx_strand_id
1 'polypeptide(L)'
;MDSKTQISQDIQAAMAASHLTPISSQTILANLNATTIPAQIGDQISKLESPMPVAVNLVIDSSGSLDGYEKIMVDAINDTADDFVKMLNKTGQEIYLQVMEFSDRGGPNLRVIVPFVHVQDYVPMTVQDYVAAGMTPLNEATFDGVTATSIFGASLFAYGATGVQEVTVIISDGIDNPSSMSKRARQKDEVRRFLKELNSKPHFVCAFVGIGDELTFRTEATELGILDGNILTVDKTKGGITKALKLVSSSVGSRSQSIHANQPVNSNNFFVTN
;
A
#
# COMPACT_ATOMS: atom_id res chain seq x y z
N MET A 1 25.34 4.24 -9.36
CA MET A 1 25.17 4.51 -7.92
C MET A 1 24.51 3.28 -7.32
N ASP A 2 24.96 2.76 -6.18
CA ASP A 2 24.30 1.61 -5.54
C ASP A 2 22.88 2.01 -5.10
N SER A 3 21.86 1.21 -5.43
CA SER A 3 20.44 1.48 -5.14
C SER A 3 20.21 1.79 -3.67
N LYS A 4 20.95 1.16 -2.75
CA LYS A 4 20.86 1.44 -1.31
C LYS A 4 21.36 2.83 -0.94
N THR A 5 22.36 3.34 -1.65
CA THR A 5 22.89 4.69 -1.44
C THR A 5 21.88 5.71 -1.94
N GLN A 6 21.25 5.48 -3.10
CA GLN A 6 20.20 6.35 -3.63
C GLN A 6 19.00 6.44 -2.67
N ILE A 7 18.45 5.30 -2.25
CA ILE A 7 17.32 5.24 -1.31
C ILE A 7 17.65 5.97 0.00
N SER A 8 18.89 5.85 0.49
CA SER A 8 19.32 6.57 1.69
C SER A 8 19.31 8.09 1.50
N GLN A 9 19.66 8.58 0.31
CA GLN A 9 19.59 10.01 -0.02
C GLN A 9 18.14 10.49 -0.16
N ASP A 10 17.28 9.68 -0.77
CA ASP A 10 15.86 10.00 -0.94
C ASP A 10 15.17 10.13 0.43
N ILE A 11 15.45 9.20 1.36
CA ILE A 11 14.97 9.26 2.74
C ILE A 11 15.47 10.54 3.45
N GLN A 12 16.73 10.93 3.24
CA GLN A 12 17.25 12.18 3.78
C GLN A 12 16.52 13.41 3.23
N ALA A 13 16.17 13.42 1.95
CA ALA A 13 15.37 14.50 1.34
C ALA A 13 13.97 14.58 1.96
N ALA A 14 13.29 13.44 2.14
CA ALA A 14 11.99 13.37 2.79
C ALA A 14 12.04 13.82 4.27
N MET A 15 13.11 13.49 4.99
CA MET A 15 13.34 13.99 6.35
C MET A 15 13.52 15.52 6.38
N ALA A 16 14.28 16.07 5.44
CA ALA A 16 14.47 17.53 5.34
C ALA A 16 13.15 18.26 5.05
N ALA A 17 12.25 17.63 4.30
CA ALA A 17 10.89 18.11 4.05
C ALA A 17 9.91 17.88 5.23
N SER A 18 10.37 17.34 6.37
CA SER A 18 9.52 16.94 7.52
C SER A 18 8.44 15.90 7.19
N HIS A 19 8.59 15.21 6.06
CA HIS A 19 7.69 14.17 5.59
C HIS A 19 7.84 12.92 6.46
N LEU A 20 9.08 12.45 6.65
CA LEU A 20 9.42 11.35 7.56
C LEU A 20 10.00 11.86 8.89
N THR A 21 9.85 11.08 9.97
CA THR A 21 10.52 11.33 11.25
C THR A 21 11.88 10.62 11.27
N PRO A 22 12.81 11.00 12.17
CA PRO A 22 14.05 10.24 12.35
C PRO A 22 13.81 8.77 12.71
N ILE A 23 12.77 8.49 13.51
CA ILE A 23 12.42 7.14 13.94
C ILE A 23 11.88 6.30 12.77
N SER A 24 10.93 6.83 12.01
CA SER A 24 10.39 6.11 10.85
C SER A 24 11.46 5.88 9.79
N SER A 25 12.33 6.88 9.56
CA SER A 25 13.45 6.78 8.60
C SER A 25 14.46 5.71 8.99
N GLN A 26 14.86 5.64 10.26
CA GLN A 26 15.75 4.57 10.74
C GLN A 26 15.11 3.19 10.61
N THR A 27 13.82 3.08 10.91
CA THR A 27 13.06 1.82 10.79
C THR A 27 12.99 1.36 9.33
N ILE A 28 12.69 2.27 8.40
CA ILE A 28 12.66 2.03 6.95
C ILE A 28 14.04 1.58 6.47
N LEU A 29 15.11 2.31 6.83
CA LEU A 29 16.49 1.97 6.46
C LEU A 29 16.92 0.60 6.99
N ALA A 30 16.53 0.26 8.22
CA ALA A 30 16.79 -1.04 8.81
C ALA A 30 16.05 -2.18 8.11
N ASN A 31 14.90 -1.89 7.50
CA ASN A 31 14.13 -2.87 6.75
C ASN A 31 14.64 -3.09 5.31
N LEU A 32 15.51 -2.22 4.79
CA LEU A 32 16.06 -2.35 3.43
C LEU A 32 16.75 -3.70 3.23
N ASN A 33 16.16 -4.51 2.36
CA ASN A 33 16.64 -5.84 2.03
C ASN A 33 16.42 -6.14 0.53
N ALA A 34 16.87 -7.32 0.06
CA ALA A 34 16.86 -7.68 -1.35
C ALA A 34 15.44 -7.76 -1.98
N THR A 35 14.35 -7.84 -1.21
CA THR A 35 12.97 -7.82 -1.74
C THR A 35 12.38 -6.43 -1.75
N THR A 36 12.80 -5.54 -0.83
CA THR A 36 12.32 -4.16 -0.79
C THR A 36 13.01 -3.29 -1.87
N ILE A 37 14.31 -3.48 -2.11
CA ILE A 37 15.09 -2.60 -3.01
C ILE A 37 14.63 -2.63 -4.49
N PRO A 38 14.37 -3.79 -5.13
CA PRO A 38 13.93 -3.83 -6.53
C PRO A 38 12.49 -3.34 -6.74
N ALA A 39 11.66 -3.40 -5.69
CA ALA A 39 10.26 -2.99 -5.70
C ALA A 39 10.04 -1.46 -5.73
N GLN A 40 11.10 -0.70 -5.47
CA GLN A 40 11.02 0.68 -5.00
C GLN A 40 11.48 1.73 -6.01
N ILE A 41 12.26 1.32 -7.01
CA ILE A 41 12.74 2.21 -8.06
C ILE A 41 11.86 1.94 -9.28
N GLY A 42 10.70 2.59 -9.33
CA GLY A 42 9.89 2.58 -10.54
C GLY A 42 10.71 3.15 -11.70
N ASP A 43 10.64 2.54 -12.88
CA ASP A 43 11.44 2.91 -14.05
C ASP A 43 11.07 4.28 -14.69
N GLN A 44 10.23 5.11 -14.05
CA GLN A 44 9.50 6.18 -14.75
C GLN A 44 9.30 7.49 -13.97
N ILE A 45 9.97 7.81 -12.84
CA ILE A 45 9.90 9.19 -12.29
C ILE A 45 10.83 10.12 -13.09
N SER A 46 10.63 10.23 -14.40
CA SER A 46 11.42 11.12 -15.25
C SER A 46 10.85 12.54 -15.28
N LYS A 47 9.55 12.69 -15.00
CA LYS A 47 8.85 13.97 -14.86
C LYS A 47 7.72 13.86 -13.86
N LEU A 48 7.80 14.66 -12.81
CA LEU A 48 6.68 14.88 -11.91
C LEU A 48 5.84 16.05 -12.45
N GLU A 49 4.58 15.81 -12.84
CA GLU A 49 3.71 16.86 -13.40
C GLU A 49 2.86 17.57 -12.33
N SER A 50 2.64 16.93 -11.18
CA SER A 50 1.93 17.51 -10.02
C SER A 50 2.88 17.71 -8.83
N PRO A 51 2.82 18.87 -8.14
CA PRO A 51 3.62 19.10 -6.95
C PRO A 51 3.20 18.25 -5.74
N MET A 52 2.04 17.59 -5.79
CA MET A 52 1.46 16.76 -4.73
C MET A 52 0.88 15.44 -5.27
N PRO A 53 1.73 14.49 -5.72
CA PRO A 53 1.28 13.17 -6.18
C PRO A 53 0.69 12.31 -5.04
N VAL A 54 -0.09 11.30 -5.43
CA VAL A 54 -0.57 10.24 -4.54
C VAL A 54 0.14 8.93 -4.90
N ALA A 55 0.81 8.32 -3.94
CA ALA A 55 1.35 6.96 -4.03
C ALA A 55 0.36 5.98 -3.39
N VAL A 56 -0.18 5.08 -4.20
CA VAL A 56 -1.12 4.02 -3.77
C VAL A 56 -0.43 2.68 -3.91
N ASN A 57 -0.33 1.94 -2.81
CA ASN A 57 0.16 0.56 -2.78
C ASN A 57 -0.96 -0.38 -2.36
N LEU A 58 -1.33 -1.29 -3.26
CA LEU A 58 -2.26 -2.37 -2.97
C LEU A 58 -1.46 -3.61 -2.58
N VAL A 59 -1.56 -4.03 -1.33
CA VAL A 59 -0.87 -5.20 -0.77
C VAL A 59 -1.89 -6.30 -0.55
N ILE A 60 -1.87 -7.28 -1.45
CA ILE A 60 -2.97 -8.23 -1.63
C ILE A 60 -2.57 -9.60 -1.10
N ASP A 61 -3.39 -10.17 -0.21
CA ASP A 61 -3.21 -11.55 0.21
C ASP A 61 -3.34 -12.47 -1.01
N SER A 62 -2.42 -13.40 -1.16
CA SER A 62 -2.41 -14.45 -2.18
C SER A 62 -2.28 -15.82 -1.55
N SER A 63 -2.66 -15.98 -0.29
CA SER A 63 -2.67 -17.25 0.42
C SER A 63 -3.75 -18.19 -0.14
N GLY A 64 -3.64 -19.48 0.18
CA GLY A 64 -4.52 -20.52 -0.35
C GLY A 64 -5.99 -20.38 0.05
N SER A 65 -6.34 -19.56 1.04
CA SER A 65 -7.74 -19.28 1.38
C SER A 65 -8.46 -18.52 0.27
N LEU A 66 -7.74 -17.79 -0.59
CA LEU A 66 -8.29 -17.06 -1.74
C LEU A 66 -8.33 -17.87 -3.04
N ASP A 67 -8.06 -19.18 -2.99
CA ASP A 67 -8.21 -20.08 -4.15
C ASP A 67 -9.62 -19.97 -4.76
N GLY A 68 -9.67 -19.76 -6.08
CA GLY A 68 -10.91 -19.55 -6.83
C GLY A 68 -11.42 -18.09 -6.87
N TYR A 69 -10.76 -17.14 -6.20
CA TYR A 69 -11.09 -15.71 -6.24
C TYR A 69 -10.12 -14.87 -7.11
N GLU A 70 -9.13 -15.50 -7.76
CA GLU A 70 -8.06 -14.82 -8.51
C GLU A 70 -8.60 -13.90 -9.59
N LYS A 71 -9.55 -14.40 -10.40
CA LYS A 71 -10.16 -13.59 -11.45
C LYS A 71 -10.89 -12.37 -10.88
N ILE A 72 -11.58 -12.53 -9.76
CA ILE A 72 -12.31 -11.44 -9.12
C ILE A 72 -11.34 -10.39 -8.60
N MET A 73 -10.24 -10.82 -7.98
CA MET A 73 -9.19 -9.93 -7.48
C MET A 73 -8.54 -9.14 -8.63
N VAL A 74 -8.13 -9.83 -9.69
CA VAL A 74 -7.53 -9.22 -10.88
C VAL A 74 -8.49 -8.23 -11.54
N ASP A 75 -9.74 -8.62 -11.78
CA ASP A 75 -10.76 -7.73 -12.36
C ASP A 75 -10.95 -6.47 -11.48
N ALA A 76 -11.05 -6.63 -10.15
CA ALA A 76 -11.26 -5.52 -9.22
C ALA A 76 -10.04 -4.55 -9.13
N ILE A 77 -8.82 -5.08 -9.23
CA ILE A 77 -7.60 -4.27 -9.27
C ILE A 77 -7.52 -3.49 -10.59
N ASN A 78 -7.81 -4.13 -11.72
CA ASN A 78 -7.87 -3.45 -13.02
C ASN A 78 -8.94 -2.36 -13.04
N ASP A 79 -10.14 -2.62 -12.52
CA ASP A 79 -11.20 -1.62 -12.37
C ASP A 79 -10.75 -0.43 -11.50
N THR A 80 -9.97 -0.69 -10.45
CA THR A 80 -9.40 0.35 -9.56
C THR A 80 -8.40 1.23 -10.31
N ALA A 81 -7.51 0.63 -11.10
CA ALA A 81 -6.57 1.37 -11.94
C ALA A 81 -7.30 2.24 -12.97
N ASP A 82 -8.33 1.69 -13.63
CA ASP A 82 -9.19 2.44 -14.56
C ASP A 82 -9.87 3.65 -13.88
N ASP A 83 -10.33 3.49 -12.64
CA ASP A 83 -10.90 4.60 -11.86
C ASP A 83 -9.86 5.68 -11.54
N PHE A 84 -8.61 5.31 -11.27
CA PHE A 84 -7.51 6.27 -11.12
C PHE A 84 -7.17 6.98 -12.43
N VAL A 85 -7.16 6.29 -13.56
CA VAL A 85 -6.98 6.94 -14.89
C VAL A 85 -8.09 7.95 -15.15
N LYS A 86 -9.36 7.59 -14.87
CA LYS A 86 -10.49 8.52 -14.99
C LYS A 86 -10.34 9.73 -14.08
N MET A 87 -9.83 9.52 -12.86
CA MET A 87 -9.58 10.59 -11.90
C MET A 87 -8.51 11.55 -12.41
N LEU A 88 -7.36 11.04 -12.82
CA LEU A 88 -6.28 11.81 -13.43
C LEU A 88 -6.80 12.65 -14.60
N ASN A 89 -7.53 12.04 -15.54
CA ASN A 89 -8.09 12.75 -16.70
C ASN A 89 -9.08 13.85 -16.31
N LYS A 90 -9.75 13.71 -15.17
CA LYS A 90 -10.75 14.68 -14.68
C LYS A 90 -10.13 15.80 -13.85
N THR A 91 -9.11 15.51 -13.05
CA THR A 91 -8.61 16.43 -12.01
C THR A 91 -7.14 16.84 -12.18
N GLY A 92 -6.38 16.17 -13.05
CA GLY A 92 -4.93 16.31 -13.14
C GLY A 92 -4.18 15.75 -11.92
N GLN A 93 -4.84 14.98 -11.06
CA GLN A 93 -4.17 14.35 -9.91
C GLN A 93 -3.25 13.23 -10.41
N GLU A 94 -1.96 13.44 -10.28
CA GLU A 94 -0.94 12.40 -10.48
C GLU A 94 -1.12 11.29 -9.43
N ILE A 95 -1.24 10.06 -9.91
CA ILE A 95 -1.38 8.86 -9.08
C ILE A 95 -0.36 7.83 -9.56
N TYR A 96 0.42 7.32 -8.62
CA TYR A 96 1.32 6.20 -8.82
C TYR A 96 0.76 4.97 -8.12
N LEU A 97 0.60 3.88 -8.86
CA LEU A 97 0.03 2.64 -8.38
C LEU A 97 1.09 1.55 -8.32
N GLN A 98 1.17 0.86 -7.19
CA GLN A 98 1.86 -0.41 -7.02
C GLN A 98 0.86 -1.49 -6.64
N VAL A 99 1.09 -2.70 -7.14
CA VAL A 99 0.38 -3.90 -6.70
C VAL A 99 1.41 -4.93 -6.25
N MET A 100 1.33 -5.28 -4.97
CA MET A 100 2.09 -6.36 -4.37
C MET A 100 1.13 -7.47 -3.96
N GLU A 101 1.60 -8.70 -4.03
CA GLU A 101 0.93 -9.82 -3.38
C GLU A 101 1.79 -10.38 -2.26
N PHE A 102 1.16 -10.99 -1.25
CA PHE A 102 1.88 -11.69 -0.21
C PHE A 102 1.34 -13.10 0.01
N SER A 103 2.27 -14.03 0.18
CA SER A 103 2.05 -15.42 0.58
C SER A 103 3.41 -16.06 0.86
N ASP A 104 3.45 -17.13 1.63
CA ASP A 104 4.72 -17.79 1.99
C ASP A 104 5.13 -18.95 1.05
N ARG A 105 4.67 -18.91 -0.21
CA ARG A 105 4.73 -20.01 -1.19
C ARG A 105 6.12 -20.38 -1.75
N GLY A 106 7.14 -20.46 -0.91
CA GLY A 106 8.49 -20.87 -1.30
C GLY A 106 9.31 -19.79 -2.02
N GLY A 107 8.86 -18.53 -1.96
CA GLY A 107 9.52 -17.34 -2.51
C GLY A 107 9.67 -16.24 -1.47
N PRO A 108 9.90 -14.98 -1.88
CA PRO A 108 9.77 -13.85 -0.95
C PRO A 108 8.31 -13.75 -0.48
N ASN A 109 8.11 -13.52 0.81
CA ASN A 109 6.76 -13.44 1.41
C ASN A 109 5.90 -12.32 0.83
N LEU A 110 6.55 -11.33 0.20
CA LEU A 110 5.94 -10.23 -0.53
C LEU A 110 6.57 -10.17 -1.94
N ARG A 111 5.74 -10.24 -2.98
CA ARG A 111 6.15 -10.17 -4.39
C ARG A 111 5.48 -8.98 -5.05
N VAL A 112 6.26 -8.20 -5.79
CA VAL A 112 5.73 -7.14 -6.65
C VAL A 112 5.14 -7.77 -7.91
N ILE A 113 3.88 -7.48 -8.18
CA ILE A 113 3.24 -7.80 -9.46
C ILE A 113 3.41 -6.61 -10.40
N VAL A 114 3.06 -5.42 -9.92
CA VAL A 114 3.17 -4.15 -10.64
C VAL A 114 4.04 -3.23 -9.79
N PRO A 115 5.26 -2.83 -10.23
CA PRO A 115 6.05 -1.85 -9.52
C PRO A 115 5.31 -0.50 -9.50
N PHE A 116 5.77 0.47 -8.69
CA PHE A 116 5.19 1.80 -8.77
C PHE A 116 5.34 2.35 -10.19
N VAL A 117 4.19 2.55 -10.84
CA VAL A 117 4.07 3.16 -12.17
C VAL A 117 3.06 4.30 -12.12
N HIS A 118 3.25 5.29 -12.97
CA HIS A 118 2.22 6.28 -13.20
C HIS A 118 0.96 5.59 -13.74
N VAL A 119 -0.23 5.97 -13.28
CA VAL A 119 -1.44 5.18 -13.57
C VAL A 119 -1.81 5.13 -15.05
N GLN A 120 -1.33 6.06 -15.87
CA GLN A 120 -1.46 5.99 -17.34
C GLN A 120 -0.63 4.87 -17.98
N ASP A 121 0.46 4.48 -17.34
CA ASP A 121 1.37 3.44 -17.81
C ASP A 121 1.03 2.06 -17.22
N TYR A 122 -0.06 1.98 -16.44
CA TYR A 122 -0.53 0.73 -15.87
C TYR A 122 -0.91 -0.26 -16.98
N VAL A 123 -0.30 -1.43 -16.94
CA VAL A 123 -0.66 -2.56 -17.81
C VAL A 123 -1.62 -3.46 -17.04
N PRO A 124 -2.84 -3.72 -17.56
CA PRO A 124 -3.80 -4.58 -16.89
C PRO A 124 -3.25 -5.95 -16.54
N MET A 125 -3.46 -6.35 -15.29
CA MET A 125 -3.10 -7.67 -14.79
C MET A 125 -3.97 -8.75 -15.42
N THR A 126 -3.41 -9.96 -15.47
CA THR A 126 -4.07 -11.20 -15.87
C THR A 126 -4.11 -12.18 -14.70
N VAL A 127 -4.91 -13.24 -14.83
CA VAL A 127 -4.97 -14.32 -13.82
C VAL A 127 -3.65 -15.09 -13.69
N GLN A 128 -2.72 -14.94 -14.64
CA GLN A 128 -1.38 -15.53 -14.53
C GLN A 128 -0.47 -14.71 -13.60
N ASP A 129 -0.78 -13.44 -13.39
CA ASP A 129 0.03 -12.52 -12.59
C ASP A 129 -0.24 -12.69 -11.09
N TYR A 130 -1.44 -13.16 -10.72
CA TYR A 130 -1.88 -13.38 -9.34
C TYR A 130 -2.42 -14.81 -9.18
N VAL A 131 -1.83 -15.56 -8.27
CA VAL A 131 -2.19 -16.97 -8.00
C VAL A 131 -2.33 -17.14 -6.50
N ALA A 132 -3.40 -17.76 -6.01
CA ALA A 132 -3.56 -18.03 -4.59
C ALA A 132 -2.84 -19.33 -4.18
N ALA A 133 -1.92 -19.27 -3.22
CA ALA A 133 -1.22 -20.42 -2.64
C ALA A 133 -0.47 -20.04 -1.34
N GLY A 134 -0.18 -21.01 -0.48
CA GLY A 134 0.60 -20.79 0.75
C GLY A 134 -0.25 -20.23 1.91
N MET A 135 0.43 -19.76 2.95
CA MET A 135 -0.12 -19.12 4.14
C MET A 135 -0.04 -17.59 4.05
N THR A 136 -0.54 -16.93 5.10
CA THR A 136 -0.79 -15.49 5.22
C THR A 136 0.23 -14.84 6.17
N PRO A 137 1.43 -14.42 5.71
CA PRO A 137 2.41 -13.67 6.51
C PRO A 137 2.02 -12.19 6.66
N LEU A 138 0.85 -11.92 7.23
CA LEU A 138 0.20 -10.61 7.27
C LEU A 138 1.05 -9.51 7.92
N ASN A 139 1.71 -9.82 9.04
CA ASN A 139 2.49 -8.82 9.78
C ASN A 139 3.67 -8.32 8.94
N GLU A 140 4.36 -9.25 8.27
CA GLU A 140 5.49 -8.95 7.41
C GLU A 140 5.04 -8.20 6.16
N ALA A 141 3.96 -8.66 5.51
CA ALA A 141 3.39 -7.98 4.35
C ALA A 141 2.97 -6.54 4.66
N THR A 142 2.35 -6.31 5.82
CA THR A 142 1.97 -4.96 6.27
C THR A 142 3.20 -4.08 6.45
N PHE A 143 4.22 -4.59 7.14
CA PHE A 143 5.45 -3.84 7.41
C PHE A 143 6.22 -3.48 6.13
N ASP A 144 6.40 -4.46 5.25
CA ASP A 144 7.17 -4.32 4.02
C ASP A 144 6.40 -3.50 2.96
N GLY A 145 5.08 -3.66 2.87
CA GLY A 145 4.23 -2.87 1.99
C GLY A 145 4.23 -1.39 2.35
N VAL A 146 4.08 -1.07 3.65
CA VAL A 146 4.19 0.31 4.13
C VAL A 146 5.59 0.87 3.91
N THR A 147 6.63 0.07 4.16
CA THR A 147 8.01 0.44 3.88
C THR A 147 8.22 0.79 2.39
N ALA A 148 7.65 0.00 1.48
CA ALA A 148 7.76 0.25 0.04
C ALA A 148 7.10 1.57 -0.36
N THR A 149 5.90 1.85 0.16
CA THR A 149 5.18 3.10 -0.09
C THR A 149 5.98 4.32 0.40
N SER A 150 6.53 4.26 1.61
CA SER A 150 7.28 5.38 2.17
C SER A 150 8.63 5.63 1.49
N ILE A 151 9.26 4.59 0.94
CA ILE A 151 10.49 4.76 0.14
C ILE A 151 10.16 5.39 -1.21
N PHE A 152 9.08 4.95 -1.86
CA PHE A 152 8.64 5.57 -3.10
C PHE A 152 8.23 7.03 -2.87
N GLY A 153 7.50 7.32 -1.78
CA GLY A 153 7.17 8.67 -1.36
C GLY A 153 8.42 9.54 -1.15
N ALA A 154 9.45 9.01 -0.49
CA ALA A 154 10.73 9.69 -0.32
C ALA A 154 11.44 9.95 -1.66
N SER A 155 11.36 9.01 -2.60
CA SER A 155 11.92 9.18 -3.94
C SER A 155 11.22 10.32 -4.68
N LEU A 156 9.90 10.44 -4.59
CA LEU A 156 9.16 11.55 -5.20
C LEU A 156 9.63 12.94 -4.70
N PHE A 157 10.01 13.07 -3.42
CA PHE A 157 10.64 14.31 -2.93
C PHE A 157 12.00 14.58 -3.57
N ALA A 158 12.83 13.55 -3.77
CA ALA A 158 14.10 13.70 -4.47
C ALA A 158 13.92 14.15 -5.93
N TYR A 159 12.76 13.85 -6.53
CA TYR A 159 12.35 14.31 -7.86
C TYR A 159 11.52 15.61 -7.87
N GLY A 160 11.44 16.33 -6.73
CA GLY A 160 10.89 17.68 -6.67
C GLY A 160 9.44 17.77 -6.20
N ALA A 161 8.83 16.70 -5.70
CA ALA A 161 7.54 16.80 -5.02
C ALA A 161 7.63 17.71 -3.80
N THR A 162 6.60 18.53 -3.59
CA THR A 162 6.48 19.41 -2.40
C THR A 162 5.62 18.80 -1.30
N GLY A 163 4.88 17.74 -1.64
CA GLY A 163 4.13 16.90 -0.71
C GLY A 163 3.79 15.59 -1.40
N VAL A 164 3.57 14.52 -0.64
CA VAL A 164 3.13 13.22 -1.19
C VAL A 164 2.04 12.66 -0.29
N GLN A 165 0.99 12.11 -0.86
CA GLN A 165 0.05 11.28 -0.11
C GLN A 165 0.45 9.82 -0.22
N GLU A 166 0.62 9.15 0.91
CA GLU A 166 1.00 7.75 0.96
C GLU A 166 -0.20 6.93 1.43
N VAL A 167 -0.70 6.05 0.56
CA VAL A 167 -1.84 5.19 0.84
C VAL A 167 -1.42 3.75 0.62
N THR A 168 -1.28 3.00 1.71
CA THR A 168 -1.07 1.55 1.67
C THR A 168 -2.37 0.86 2.08
N VAL A 169 -2.90 0.00 1.21
CA VAL A 169 -4.12 -0.77 1.48
C VAL A 169 -3.75 -2.25 1.55
N ILE A 170 -3.90 -2.83 2.73
CA ILE A 170 -3.74 -4.27 2.95
C ILE A 170 -5.09 -4.95 2.73
N ILE A 171 -5.14 -5.99 1.89
CA ILE A 171 -6.36 -6.73 1.58
C ILE A 171 -6.14 -8.19 1.93
N SER A 172 -6.95 -8.75 2.82
CA SER A 172 -6.77 -10.13 3.32
C SER A 172 -8.09 -10.79 3.69
N ASP A 173 -8.19 -12.10 3.49
CA ASP A 173 -9.27 -12.94 4.02
C ASP A 173 -8.81 -13.86 5.17
N GLY A 174 -7.54 -13.71 5.59
CA GLY A 174 -6.91 -14.48 6.64
C GLY A 174 -6.25 -13.60 7.72
N ILE A 175 -6.05 -14.20 8.89
CA ILE A 175 -5.21 -13.65 9.96
C ILE A 175 -3.75 -14.08 9.77
N ASP A 176 -2.83 -13.43 10.47
CA ASP A 176 -1.40 -13.79 10.42
C ASP A 176 -1.19 -15.26 10.81
N ASN A 177 -0.72 -16.08 9.87
CA ASN A 177 -0.43 -17.49 10.06
C ASN A 177 0.80 -17.96 9.26
N PRO A 178 1.93 -17.23 9.30
CA PRO A 178 3.11 -17.59 8.51
C PRO A 178 3.55 -19.03 8.78
N SER A 179 3.93 -19.78 7.74
CA SER A 179 4.51 -21.10 7.96
C SER A 179 5.83 -21.02 8.72
N SER A 180 6.25 -22.16 9.28
CA SER A 180 7.58 -22.31 9.88
C SER A 180 8.74 -22.06 8.91
N MET A 181 8.47 -22.02 7.60
CA MET A 181 9.45 -21.68 6.56
C MET A 181 9.57 -20.18 6.31
N SER A 182 8.67 -19.37 6.88
CA SER A 182 8.78 -17.91 6.85
C SER A 182 10.07 -17.49 7.56
N LYS A 183 10.99 -16.92 6.78
CA LYS A 183 12.34 -16.56 7.27
C LYS A 183 12.31 -15.35 8.21
N ARG A 184 11.20 -14.61 8.26
CA ARG A 184 11.04 -13.36 9.03
C ARG A 184 9.59 -13.16 9.50
N ALA A 185 9.10 -14.04 10.37
CA ALA A 185 7.87 -13.74 11.09
C ALA A 185 8.05 -12.45 11.92
N ARG A 186 7.42 -11.36 11.47
CA ARG A 186 7.39 -10.08 12.18
C ARG A 186 6.41 -10.15 13.34
N GLN A 187 6.81 -9.61 14.48
CA GLN A 187 5.92 -9.54 15.64
C GLN A 187 4.95 -8.36 15.49
N LYS A 188 3.68 -8.55 15.86
CA LYS A 188 2.65 -7.49 15.83
C LYS A 188 3.11 -6.20 16.52
N ASP A 189 3.79 -6.30 17.65
CA ASP A 189 4.30 -5.13 18.41
C ASP A 189 5.36 -4.31 17.66
N GLU A 190 6.12 -4.94 16.76
CA GLU A 190 7.05 -4.22 15.88
C GLU A 190 6.26 -3.41 14.84
N VAL A 191 5.29 -4.05 14.17
CA VAL A 191 4.43 -3.40 13.18
C VAL A 191 3.64 -2.26 13.81
N ARG A 192 3.04 -2.48 14.99
CA ARG A 192 2.28 -1.49 15.73
C ARG A 192 3.08 -0.25 16.06
N ARG A 193 4.33 -0.42 16.53
CA ARG A 193 5.20 0.73 16.82
C ARG A 193 5.53 1.52 15.56
N PHE A 194 5.80 0.82 14.46
CA PHE A 194 6.08 1.45 13.17
C PHE A 194 4.89 2.23 12.63
N LEU A 195 3.69 1.63 12.59
CA LEU A 195 2.48 2.31 12.14
C LEU A 195 2.11 3.48 13.06
N LYS A 196 2.30 3.36 14.37
CA LYS A 196 2.05 4.48 15.31
C LYS A 196 2.89 5.72 14.98
N GLU A 197 4.15 5.53 14.62
CA GLU A 197 5.03 6.63 14.21
C GLU A 197 4.53 7.29 12.92
N LEU A 198 4.17 6.49 11.91
CA LEU A 198 3.69 7.01 10.63
C LEU A 198 2.29 7.65 10.72
N ASN A 199 1.39 7.10 11.54
CA ASN A 199 0.05 7.64 11.77
C ASN A 199 0.06 9.05 12.40
N SER A 200 1.19 9.49 12.98
CA SER A 200 1.37 10.87 13.44
C SER A 200 1.41 11.90 12.30
N LYS A 201 1.57 11.43 11.05
CA LYS A 201 1.64 12.25 9.85
C LYS A 201 0.30 12.21 9.11
N PRO A 202 -0.32 13.38 8.81
CA PRO A 202 -1.63 13.41 8.20
C PRO A 202 -1.66 12.88 6.78
N HIS A 203 -0.54 12.87 6.05
CA HIS A 203 -0.43 12.41 4.67
C HIS A 203 -0.29 10.89 4.52
N PHE A 204 -0.06 10.18 5.63
CA PHE A 204 0.13 8.74 5.65
C PHE A 204 -1.19 8.04 5.99
N VAL A 205 -1.52 7.02 5.22
CA VAL A 205 -2.66 6.13 5.45
C VAL A 205 -2.19 4.68 5.29
N CYS A 206 -2.35 3.91 6.35
CA CYS A 206 -2.43 2.45 6.27
C CYS A 206 -3.88 2.06 6.49
N ALA A 207 -4.47 1.36 5.52
CA ALA A 207 -5.85 0.88 5.56
C ALA A 207 -5.89 -0.65 5.43
N PHE A 208 -6.94 -1.23 6.00
CA PHE A 208 -7.17 -2.68 6.00
C PHE A 208 -8.53 -2.99 5.40
N VAL A 209 -8.56 -3.92 4.45
CA VAL A 209 -9.77 -4.54 3.92
C VAL A 209 -9.77 -6.01 4.34
N GLY A 210 -10.60 -6.33 5.33
CA GLY A 210 -10.88 -7.71 5.72
C GLY A 210 -11.97 -8.32 4.86
N ILE A 211 -11.77 -9.54 4.38
CA ILE A 211 -12.75 -10.28 3.57
C ILE A 211 -13.29 -11.44 4.42
N GLY A 212 -14.45 -11.28 5.03
CA GLY A 212 -15.08 -12.28 5.91
C GLY A 212 -15.51 -11.71 7.27
N ASP A 213 -15.07 -12.33 8.37
CA ASP A 213 -15.53 -12.03 9.73
C ASP A 213 -15.05 -10.66 10.25
N GLU A 214 -15.99 -9.72 10.40
CA GLU A 214 -15.68 -8.33 10.82
C GLU A 214 -14.97 -8.24 12.16
N LEU A 215 -15.42 -8.98 13.17
CA LEU A 215 -14.86 -8.86 14.50
C LEU A 215 -13.39 -9.29 14.51
N THR A 216 -13.09 -10.44 13.90
CA THR A 216 -11.73 -10.97 13.80
C THR A 216 -10.81 -9.99 13.07
N PHE A 217 -11.23 -9.48 11.90
CA PHE A 217 -10.38 -8.59 11.11
C PHE A 217 -10.19 -7.22 11.73
N ARG A 218 -11.22 -6.66 12.38
CA ARG A 218 -11.08 -5.40 13.10
C ARG A 218 -10.12 -5.55 14.27
N THR A 219 -10.20 -6.64 15.03
CA THR A 219 -9.24 -6.94 16.10
C THR A 219 -7.83 -7.08 15.56
N GLU A 220 -7.63 -7.90 14.52
CA GLU A 220 -6.32 -8.14 13.91
C GLU A 220 -5.66 -6.85 13.42
N ALA A 221 -6.39 -6.04 12.65
CA ALA A 221 -5.89 -4.77 12.11
C ALA A 221 -5.60 -3.73 13.21
N THR A 222 -6.45 -3.66 14.24
CA THR A 222 -6.24 -2.74 15.37
C THR A 222 -5.01 -3.13 16.20
N GLU A 223 -4.77 -4.43 16.39
CA GLU A 223 -3.58 -4.94 17.07
C GLU A 223 -2.28 -4.60 16.30
N LEU A 224 -2.33 -4.58 14.97
CA LEU A 224 -1.25 -4.09 14.11
C LEU A 224 -1.05 -2.57 14.20
N GLY A 225 -1.95 -1.82 14.80
CA GLY A 225 -1.88 -0.36 14.90
C GLY A 225 -2.53 0.38 13.74
N ILE A 226 -3.32 -0.31 12.90
CA ILE A 226 -4.17 0.33 11.89
C ILE A 226 -5.30 1.08 12.62
N LEU A 227 -5.58 2.31 12.19
CA LEU A 227 -6.60 3.15 12.83
C LEU A 227 -8.00 2.61 12.50
N ASP A 228 -8.90 2.63 13.47
CA ASP A 228 -10.23 2.00 13.36
C ASP A 228 -11.06 2.51 12.17
N GLY A 229 -10.95 3.80 11.84
CA GLY A 229 -11.63 4.41 10.69
C GLY A 229 -10.99 4.05 9.33
N ASN A 230 -9.87 3.34 9.33
CA ASN A 230 -9.21 2.81 8.14
C ASN A 230 -9.40 1.29 8.01
N ILE A 231 -10.34 0.71 8.75
CA ILE A 231 -10.67 -0.71 8.67
C ILE A 231 -12.02 -0.84 7.99
N LEU A 232 -12.03 -1.57 6.87
CA LEU A 232 -13.23 -1.98 6.16
C LEU A 232 -13.32 -3.50 6.21
N THR A 233 -14.52 -4.03 6.44
CA THR A 233 -14.78 -5.45 6.26
C THR A 233 -15.87 -5.65 5.22
N VAL A 234 -15.70 -6.65 4.36
CA VAL A 234 -16.67 -7.03 3.34
C VAL A 234 -16.89 -8.53 3.33
N ASP A 235 -18.03 -8.97 2.82
CA ASP A 235 -18.30 -10.39 2.64
C ASP A 235 -17.33 -11.00 1.62
N LYS A 236 -16.98 -12.29 1.83
CA LYS A 236 -16.17 -13.10 0.90
C LYS A 236 -16.95 -13.51 -0.35
N THR A 237 -17.40 -12.51 -1.09
CA THR A 237 -18.17 -12.64 -2.33
C THR A 237 -17.57 -11.75 -3.41
N LYS A 238 -17.88 -12.04 -4.67
CA LYS A 238 -17.51 -11.17 -5.80
C LYS A 238 -17.94 -9.71 -5.56
N GLY A 239 -19.18 -9.52 -5.11
CA GLY A 239 -19.71 -8.18 -4.83
C GLY A 239 -18.97 -7.47 -3.69
N GLY A 240 -18.61 -8.18 -2.63
CA GLY A 240 -17.86 -7.63 -1.49
C GLY A 240 -16.47 -7.13 -1.89
N ILE A 241 -15.70 -7.98 -2.59
CA ILE A 241 -14.34 -7.64 -3.05
C ILE A 241 -14.38 -6.45 -4.01
N THR A 242 -15.22 -6.49 -5.05
CA THR A 242 -15.35 -5.37 -6.00
C THR A 242 -15.79 -4.08 -5.31
N LYS A 243 -16.71 -4.16 -4.34
CA LYS A 243 -17.15 -2.98 -3.56
C LYS A 243 -16.01 -2.39 -2.74
N ALA A 244 -15.18 -3.23 -2.11
CA ALA A 244 -14.06 -2.77 -1.31
C ALA A 244 -13.04 -1.98 -2.15
N LEU A 245 -12.62 -2.55 -3.28
CA LEU A 245 -11.64 -1.92 -4.18
C LEU A 245 -12.19 -0.63 -4.80
N LYS A 246 -13.48 -0.61 -5.14
CA LYS A 246 -14.17 0.62 -5.57
C LYS A 246 -14.23 1.69 -4.47
N LEU A 247 -14.34 1.28 -3.21
CA LEU A 247 -14.28 2.20 -2.08
C LEU A 247 -12.88 2.78 -1.92
N VAL A 248 -11.82 1.99 -2.16
CA VAL A 248 -10.43 2.46 -2.18
C VAL A 248 -10.26 3.56 -3.24
N SER A 249 -10.65 3.32 -4.49
CA SER A 249 -10.51 4.32 -5.57
C SER A 249 -11.27 5.62 -5.25
N SER A 250 -12.50 5.48 -4.73
CA SER A 250 -13.34 6.61 -4.32
C SER A 250 -12.73 7.40 -3.16
N SER A 251 -12.13 6.71 -2.20
CA SER A 251 -11.52 7.30 -1.00
C SER A 251 -10.24 8.09 -1.33
N VAL A 252 -9.39 7.54 -2.20
CA VAL A 252 -8.26 8.27 -2.77
C VAL A 252 -8.73 9.53 -3.48
N GLY A 253 -9.81 9.45 -4.26
CA GLY A 253 -10.37 10.59 -4.98
C GLY A 253 -10.91 11.69 -4.08
N SER A 254 -11.65 11.32 -3.03
CA SER A 254 -12.12 12.28 -2.02
C SER A 254 -10.96 12.98 -1.33
N ARG A 255 -9.94 12.21 -0.95
CA ARG A 255 -8.74 12.74 -0.31
C ARG A 255 -7.97 13.71 -1.21
N SER A 256 -7.77 13.37 -2.49
CA SER A 256 -7.16 14.26 -3.48
C SER A 256 -7.93 15.58 -3.60
N GLN A 257 -9.27 15.52 -3.65
CA GLN A 257 -10.11 16.71 -3.70
C GLN A 257 -9.95 17.58 -2.45
N SER A 258 -9.93 16.99 -1.26
CA SER A 258 -9.70 17.72 -0.02
C SER A 258 -8.37 18.48 -0.04
N ILE A 259 -7.31 17.86 -0.54
CA ILE A 259 -5.98 18.49 -0.63
C ILE A 259 -5.99 19.66 -1.61
N HIS A 260 -6.53 19.47 -2.82
CA HIS A 260 -6.67 20.54 -3.78
C HIS A 260 -7.54 21.70 -3.27
N ALA A 261 -8.50 21.41 -2.41
CA ALA A 261 -9.35 22.41 -1.74
C ALA A 261 -8.74 22.99 -0.45
N ASN A 262 -7.47 22.69 -0.14
CA ASN A 262 -6.78 23.06 1.11
C ASN A 262 -7.58 22.69 2.38
N GLN A 263 -8.37 21.63 2.31
CA GLN A 263 -9.08 21.08 3.45
C GLN A 263 -8.16 20.18 4.27
N PRO A 264 -8.30 20.15 5.60
CA PRO A 264 -7.52 19.24 6.43
C PRO A 264 -7.77 17.79 6.03
N VAL A 265 -6.70 17.06 5.70
CA VAL A 265 -6.70 15.60 5.63
C VAL A 265 -6.13 15.03 6.91
N ASN A 266 -6.61 13.87 7.32
CA ASN A 266 -6.10 13.16 8.48
C ASN A 266 -5.73 11.72 8.10
N SER A 267 -4.95 11.07 8.95
CA SER A 267 -4.49 9.70 8.75
C SER A 267 -5.58 8.65 9.03
N ASN A 268 -6.70 9.04 9.65
CA ASN A 268 -7.84 8.19 9.98
C ASN A 268 -9.03 8.42 9.03
N ASN A 269 -10.06 7.58 9.14
CA ASN A 269 -11.31 7.70 8.36
C ASN A 269 -11.06 7.74 6.85
N PHE A 270 -10.14 6.90 6.36
CA PHE A 270 -9.81 6.84 4.94
C PHE A 270 -11.02 6.47 4.08
N PHE A 271 -11.80 5.47 4.49
CA PHE A 271 -12.91 4.95 3.70
C PHE A 271 -14.11 5.89 3.71
N VAL A 272 -14.48 6.39 2.52
CA VAL A 272 -15.61 7.32 2.37
C VAL A 272 -16.89 6.56 2.07
N THR A 273 -17.68 6.27 3.10
CA THR A 273 -19.02 5.69 2.96
C THR A 273 -20.03 6.80 2.69
N ASN A 274 -20.34 7.04 1.42
CA ASN A 274 -21.50 7.87 1.02
C ASN A 274 -22.81 7.09 1.17
#